data_AF-A0A6J6WHI0-F1
#
_entry.id   AF-A0A6J6WHI0-F1
#
_cell.length_a   1.000
_cell.length_b   1.000
_cell.length_c   1.000
_cell.angle_alpha   90.00
_cell.angle_beta   90.00
_cell.angle_gamma   90.00
#
_symmetry.space_group_name_H-M   'P 1'
#
loop_
_entity.id
_entity.type
_entity.pdbx_description
1 polymer ?
#
loop_
_entity_poly.entity_id
_entity_poly.type
_entity_poly.pdbx_seq_one_letter_code
_entity_poly.pdbx_strand_id
1 'polypeptide(L)'
;MIYKPVAGERPLWDFQDGNLAQREFAAYLISELGNFGVVPPTVLRDGPFGIGMVQQWIHIDEEIDLAEFYRQDNSELRKMALFDAVVNNTDRKIGHLLPIRTDLVHGCDHGVTFHEEDKLRTVLWQWADKSLTHEEIERLLLLEKSVIESSVQLLELISESEYSALLARINRLLVEKKFPTPSDEWPAVPWPPF
;
A
#
# COMPACT_ATOMS: atom_id res chain seq x y z
N MET A 1 18.83 -5.73 -2.94
CA MET A 1 17.95 -4.59 -3.28
C MET A 1 17.23 -4.91 -4.59
N ILE A 2 16.01 -4.44 -4.75
CA ILE A 2 15.20 -4.59 -5.97
C ILE A 2 15.25 -3.26 -6.72
N TYR A 3 15.41 -3.28 -8.04
CA TYR A 3 15.37 -2.09 -8.90
C TYR A 3 14.33 -2.30 -9.99
N LYS A 4 13.37 -1.36 -10.10
CA LYS A 4 12.36 -1.34 -11.17
C LYS A 4 12.52 -0.02 -11.96
N PRO A 5 13.09 -0.04 -13.18
CA PRO A 5 13.29 1.16 -13.98
C PRO A 5 11.98 1.70 -14.57
N VAL A 6 11.83 3.02 -14.64
CA VAL A 6 10.68 3.68 -15.30
C VAL A 6 10.62 3.30 -16.79
N ALA A 7 11.76 3.23 -17.46
CA ALA A 7 11.84 2.89 -18.89
C ALA A 7 11.33 1.47 -19.23
N GLY A 8 11.23 0.58 -18.24
CA GLY A 8 10.73 -0.78 -18.42
C GLY A 8 9.25 -0.96 -18.07
N GLU A 9 8.59 0.11 -17.63
CA GLU A 9 7.19 0.06 -17.23
C GLU A 9 6.30 -0.22 -18.42
N ARG A 10 5.33 -1.10 -18.19
CA ARG A 10 4.26 -1.36 -19.16
C ARG A 10 3.01 -0.70 -18.59
N PRO A 11 2.44 0.30 -19.27
CA PRO A 11 1.13 0.84 -18.92
C PRO A 11 0.15 -0.32 -18.77
N LEU A 12 -0.54 -0.36 -17.63
CA LEU A 12 -1.68 -1.25 -17.45
C LEU A 12 -2.92 -0.52 -17.96
N TRP A 13 -3.94 -1.26 -18.37
CA TRP A 13 -5.14 -0.69 -18.97
C TRP A 13 -5.84 0.32 -18.04
N ASP A 14 -5.70 0.16 -16.73
CA ASP A 14 -6.19 1.03 -15.66
C ASP A 14 -5.08 1.85 -14.94
N PHE A 15 -3.82 1.76 -15.40
CA PHE A 15 -2.70 2.58 -14.93
C PHE A 15 -1.84 3.02 -16.14
N GLN A 16 -2.37 3.99 -16.91
CA GLN A 16 -1.88 4.28 -18.25
C GLN A 16 -0.64 5.21 -18.29
N ASP A 17 -0.33 5.91 -17.21
CA ASP A 17 0.65 7.01 -17.20
C ASP A 17 2.12 6.59 -17.02
N GLY A 18 2.42 5.30 -16.86
CA GLY A 18 3.82 4.83 -16.76
C GLY A 18 4.58 5.42 -15.58
N ASN A 19 3.95 5.41 -14.40
CA ASN A 19 4.45 5.95 -13.13
C ASN A 19 4.44 4.91 -11.97
N LEU A 20 4.58 3.63 -12.26
CA LEU A 20 4.57 2.55 -11.27
C LEU A 20 5.73 2.69 -10.26
N ALA A 21 6.94 3.07 -10.71
CA ALA A 21 8.08 3.30 -9.82
C ALA A 21 7.84 4.48 -8.88
N GLN A 22 7.19 5.56 -9.35
CA GLN A 22 6.80 6.67 -8.50
C GLN A 22 5.78 6.23 -7.46
N ARG A 23 4.81 5.39 -7.83
CA ARG A 23 3.82 4.84 -6.88
C ARG A 23 4.44 3.94 -5.81
N GLU A 24 5.45 3.14 -6.16
CA GLU A 24 6.22 2.37 -5.17
C GLU A 24 6.87 3.30 -4.13
N PHE A 25 7.47 4.41 -4.58
CA PHE A 25 8.06 5.39 -3.67
C PHE A 25 7.01 6.18 -2.89
N ALA A 26 5.89 6.56 -3.52
CA ALA A 26 4.78 7.22 -2.84
C ALA A 26 4.19 6.32 -1.74
N ALA A 27 4.04 5.02 -1.99
CA ALA A 27 3.58 4.06 -0.97
C ALA A 27 4.53 4.00 0.23
N TYR A 28 5.85 3.98 -0.01
CA TYR A 28 6.83 4.11 1.07
C TYR A 28 6.68 5.41 1.84
N LEU A 29 6.58 6.55 1.14
CA LEU A 29 6.41 7.86 1.77
C LEU A 29 5.14 7.91 2.64
N ILE A 30 4.00 7.39 2.16
CA ILE A 30 2.75 7.30 2.93
C ILE A 30 2.90 6.40 4.15
N SER A 31 3.62 5.27 4.03
CA SER A 31 3.92 4.39 5.16
C SER A 31 4.69 5.13 6.24
N GLU A 32 5.70 5.93 5.87
CA GLU A 32 6.50 6.71 6.83
C GLU A 32 5.70 7.87 7.45
N LEU A 33 4.97 8.64 6.62
CA LEU A 33 4.14 9.77 7.09
C LEU A 33 3.06 9.30 8.08
N GLY A 34 2.47 8.13 7.84
CA GLY A 34 1.49 7.51 8.75
C GLY A 34 2.11 6.64 9.84
N ASN A 35 3.44 6.58 9.94
CA ASN A 35 4.19 5.73 10.86
C ASN A 35 3.77 4.25 10.81
N PHE A 36 3.28 3.75 9.68
CA PHE A 36 2.89 2.36 9.49
C PHE A 36 4.12 1.45 9.58
N GLY A 37 5.22 1.86 8.95
CA GLY A 37 6.45 1.07 8.87
C GLY A 37 6.25 -0.28 8.18
N VAL A 38 5.37 -0.34 7.17
CA VAL A 38 5.00 -1.59 6.48
C VAL A 38 5.60 -1.71 5.09
N VAL A 39 6.16 -0.64 4.54
CA VAL A 39 6.83 -0.67 3.23
C VAL A 39 8.34 -0.64 3.46
N PRO A 40 9.13 -1.56 2.88
CA PRO A 40 10.58 -1.52 2.97
C PRO A 40 11.15 -0.18 2.47
N PRO A 41 12.30 0.27 2.99
CA PRO A 41 12.97 1.47 2.50
C PRO A 41 13.06 1.50 0.98
N THR A 42 12.45 2.53 0.39
CA THR A 42 12.31 2.70 -1.06
C THR A 42 12.73 4.11 -1.45
N VAL A 43 13.50 4.25 -2.53
CA VAL A 43 13.96 5.54 -3.06
C VAL A 43 13.86 5.56 -4.59
N LEU A 44 13.65 6.74 -5.17
CA LEU A 44 13.90 6.98 -6.59
C LEU A 44 15.35 7.41 -6.80
N ARG A 45 16.05 6.77 -7.74
CA ARG A 45 17.42 7.15 -8.09
C ARG A 45 17.80 6.68 -9.49
N ASP A 46 18.91 7.23 -10.01
CA ASP A 46 19.52 6.74 -11.23
C ASP A 46 20.01 5.28 -11.08
N GLY A 47 19.81 4.51 -12.14
CA GLY A 47 20.29 3.14 -12.28
C GLY A 47 20.71 2.81 -13.70
N PRO A 48 21.10 1.55 -13.98
CA PRO A 48 21.64 1.14 -15.29
C PRO A 48 20.69 1.38 -16.48
N PHE A 49 19.39 1.50 -16.23
CA PHE A 49 18.36 1.73 -17.24
C PHE A 49 17.61 3.06 -17.01
N GLY A 50 18.28 4.05 -16.40
CA GLY A 50 17.71 5.36 -16.07
C GLY A 50 17.11 5.42 -14.66
N ILE A 51 16.29 6.43 -14.40
CA ILE A 51 15.61 6.58 -13.11
C ILE A 51 14.69 5.37 -12.86
N GLY A 52 14.67 4.89 -11.63
CA GLY A 52 13.75 3.86 -11.18
C GLY A 52 13.65 3.80 -9.67
N MET A 53 12.67 3.04 -9.18
CA MET A 53 12.59 2.76 -7.75
C MET A 53 13.65 1.73 -7.37
N VAL A 54 14.23 1.94 -6.19
CA VAL A 54 15.14 1.01 -5.55
C VAL A 54 14.62 0.73 -4.15
N GLN A 55 14.28 -0.53 -3.89
CA GLN A 55 13.74 -0.99 -2.63
C GLN A 55 14.72 -1.93 -1.93
N GLN A 56 14.84 -1.81 -0.61
CA GLN A 56 15.62 -2.74 0.20
C GLN A 56 15.11 -4.18 0.01
N TRP A 57 16.04 -5.12 -0.17
CA TRP A 57 15.68 -6.54 -0.17
C TRP A 57 15.44 -6.98 1.27
N ILE A 58 14.29 -7.59 1.53
CA ILE A 58 13.94 -8.12 2.84
C ILE A 58 14.22 -9.63 2.85
N HIS A 59 14.97 -10.07 3.86
CA HIS A 59 15.08 -11.48 4.19
C HIS A 59 13.90 -11.83 5.08
N ILE A 60 12.99 -12.66 4.55
CA ILE A 60 11.84 -13.16 5.30
C ILE A 60 12.27 -14.30 6.23
N ASP A 61 11.50 -14.51 7.28
CA ASP A 61 11.63 -15.68 8.14
C ASP A 61 10.99 -16.90 7.45
N GLU A 62 11.81 -17.83 6.99
CA GLU A 62 11.37 -19.04 6.28
C GLU A 62 10.66 -20.05 7.21
N GLU A 63 10.72 -19.87 8.53
CA GLU A 63 9.96 -20.69 9.48
C GLU A 63 8.47 -20.27 9.54
N ILE A 64 8.13 -19.07 9.06
CA ILE A 64 6.76 -18.59 8.99
C ILE A 64 6.10 -19.14 7.73
N ASP A 65 5.18 -20.09 7.90
CA ASP A 65 4.32 -20.54 6.81
C ASP A 65 3.36 -19.42 6.40
N LEU A 66 3.70 -18.72 5.33
CA LEU A 66 2.88 -17.65 4.76
C LEU A 66 1.45 -18.10 4.44
N ALA A 67 1.26 -19.36 4.02
CA ALA A 67 -0.05 -19.89 3.68
C ALA A 67 -0.93 -20.03 4.92
N GLU A 68 -0.39 -20.16 6.13
CA GLU A 68 -1.13 -20.12 7.39
C GLU A 68 -1.19 -18.71 7.98
N PHE A 69 -0.07 -18.00 7.95
CA PHE A 69 0.13 -16.72 8.62
C PHE A 69 -0.84 -15.64 8.13
N TYR A 70 -1.08 -15.51 6.81
CA TYR A 70 -1.89 -14.40 6.27
C TYR A 70 -3.35 -14.37 6.78
N ARG A 71 -3.87 -15.50 7.27
CA ARG A 71 -5.24 -15.62 7.80
C ARG A 71 -5.33 -15.39 9.31
N GLN A 72 -4.21 -15.18 9.98
CA GLN A 72 -4.20 -14.96 11.43
C GLN A 72 -4.78 -13.59 11.78
N ASP A 73 -5.40 -13.51 12.97
CA ASP A 73 -5.74 -12.23 13.60
C ASP A 73 -4.47 -11.64 14.23
N ASN A 74 -3.65 -11.03 13.40
CA ASN A 74 -2.35 -10.48 13.76
C ASN A 74 -2.33 -8.95 13.55
N SER A 75 -1.77 -8.21 14.50
CA SER A 75 -1.75 -6.75 14.48
C SER A 75 -0.97 -6.15 13.31
N GLU A 76 0.11 -6.80 12.86
CA GLU A 76 0.92 -6.34 11.73
C GLU A 76 0.19 -6.55 10.40
N LEU A 77 -0.52 -7.67 10.26
CA LEU A 77 -1.38 -7.91 9.11
C LEU A 77 -2.58 -6.94 9.09
N ARG A 78 -3.15 -6.63 10.25
CA ARG A 78 -4.21 -5.62 10.38
C ARG A 78 -3.72 -4.23 9.97
N LYS A 79 -2.51 -3.87 10.39
CA LYS A 79 -1.84 -2.62 10.00
C LYS A 79 -1.58 -2.57 8.49
N MET A 80 -1.15 -3.67 7.88
CA MET A 80 -1.04 -3.80 6.42
C MET A 80 -2.39 -3.61 5.72
N ALA A 81 -3.45 -4.23 6.23
CA ALA A 81 -4.79 -4.09 5.64
C ALA A 81 -5.30 -2.64 5.70
N LEU A 82 -5.02 -1.93 6.80
CA LEU A 82 -5.37 -0.51 6.91
C LEU A 82 -4.56 0.34 5.93
N PHE A 83 -3.27 0.04 5.80
CA PHE A 83 -2.40 0.70 4.82
C PHE A 83 -2.90 0.47 3.39
N ASP A 84 -3.23 -0.77 3.02
CA ASP A 84 -3.78 -1.11 1.71
C ASP A 84 -5.09 -0.35 1.42
N ALA A 85 -5.95 -0.19 2.43
CA ALA A 85 -7.18 0.61 2.30
C ALA A 85 -6.93 2.10 2.07
N VAL A 86 -5.89 2.66 2.70
CA VAL A 86 -5.48 4.07 2.48
C VAL A 86 -4.94 4.25 1.07
N VAL A 87 -3.98 3.41 0.67
CA VAL A 87 -3.30 3.54 -0.63
C VAL A 87 -4.09 2.92 -1.77
N ASN A 88 -5.24 2.29 -1.53
CA ASN A 88 -6.05 1.62 -2.54
C ASN A 88 -5.23 0.60 -3.34
N ASN A 89 -4.58 -0.33 -2.63
CA ASN A 89 -3.76 -1.37 -3.26
C ASN A 89 -4.63 -2.30 -4.10
N THR A 90 -4.33 -2.42 -5.39
CA THR A 90 -5.14 -3.22 -6.33
C THR A 90 -4.58 -4.63 -6.58
N ASP A 91 -3.53 -5.04 -5.86
CA ASP A 91 -2.90 -6.34 -6.05
C ASP A 91 -2.21 -6.94 -4.81
N ARG A 92 -2.73 -6.76 -3.59
CA ARG A 92 -2.12 -7.40 -2.39
C ARG A 92 -2.34 -8.92 -2.37
N LYS A 93 -1.36 -9.67 -2.87
CA LYS A 93 -1.29 -11.15 -2.83
C LYS A 93 -0.62 -11.66 -1.57
N ILE A 94 -0.75 -12.97 -1.30
CA ILE A 94 -0.06 -13.63 -0.17
C ILE A 94 1.46 -13.48 -0.32
N GLY A 95 2.02 -13.74 -1.51
CA GLY A 95 3.44 -13.61 -1.79
C GLY A 95 4.00 -12.18 -1.68
N HIS A 96 3.14 -11.16 -1.53
CA HIS A 96 3.56 -9.78 -1.30
C HIS A 96 3.79 -9.45 0.18
N LEU A 97 3.44 -10.38 1.10
CA LEU A 97 3.71 -10.25 2.52
C LEU A 97 5.12 -10.76 2.82
N LEU A 98 5.90 -9.95 3.54
CA LEU A 98 7.29 -10.18 3.87
C LEU A 98 7.46 -10.23 5.40
N PRO A 99 7.08 -11.34 6.06
CA PRO A 99 7.23 -11.47 7.50
C PRO A 99 8.72 -11.64 7.83
N ILE A 100 9.27 -10.67 8.58
CA ILE A 100 10.63 -10.73 9.13
C ILE A 100 10.59 -11.45 10.49
N ARG A 101 9.46 -11.30 11.19
CA ARG A 101 9.05 -11.96 12.44
C ARG A 101 7.53 -11.79 12.55
N THR A 102 6.87 -12.54 13.43
CA THR A 102 5.40 -12.49 13.57
C THR A 102 4.84 -11.11 13.93
N ASP A 103 5.65 -10.24 14.53
CA ASP A 103 5.34 -8.86 14.92
C ASP A 103 6.14 -7.82 14.12
N LEU A 104 6.68 -8.18 12.95
CA LEU A 104 7.22 -7.25 11.98
C LEU A 104 7.01 -7.80 10.56
N VAL A 105 6.03 -7.23 9.87
CA VAL A 105 5.66 -7.65 8.51
C VAL A 105 5.75 -6.46 7.58
N HIS A 106 6.56 -6.61 6.54
CA HIS A 106 6.58 -5.67 5.43
C HIS A 106 5.70 -6.17 4.28
N GLY A 107 5.42 -5.28 3.33
CA GLY A 107 4.73 -5.56 2.09
C GLY A 107 5.54 -5.04 0.92
N CYS A 108 5.48 -5.71 -0.23
CA CYS A 108 6.05 -5.20 -1.47
C CYS A 108 4.97 -5.06 -2.55
N ASP A 109 5.42 -4.61 -3.73
CA ASP A 109 4.63 -4.47 -4.95
C ASP A 109 3.47 -3.48 -4.85
N HIS A 110 3.83 -2.21 -4.64
CA HIS A 110 2.89 -1.08 -4.55
C HIS A 110 2.84 -0.26 -5.84
N GLY A 111 3.30 -0.81 -6.98
CA GLY A 111 3.23 -0.11 -8.26
C GLY A 111 1.80 0.17 -8.72
N VAL A 112 0.81 -0.57 -8.23
CA VAL A 112 -0.61 -0.50 -8.62
C VAL A 112 -1.51 -0.03 -7.47
N THR A 113 -1.14 1.13 -6.90
CA THR A 113 -1.86 1.83 -5.82
C THR A 113 -2.37 3.19 -6.29
N PHE A 114 -3.07 3.91 -5.41
CA PHE A 114 -3.52 5.30 -5.52
C PHE A 114 -4.59 5.63 -6.55
N HIS A 115 -5.00 4.66 -7.38
CA HIS A 115 -6.05 4.82 -8.38
C HIS A 115 -7.24 5.63 -7.84
N GLU A 116 -7.76 6.56 -8.65
CA GLU A 116 -8.81 7.50 -8.23
C GLU A 116 -10.13 6.80 -7.87
N GLU A 117 -10.53 5.79 -8.64
CA GLU A 117 -11.63 4.89 -8.31
C GLU A 117 -11.22 3.87 -7.24
N ASP A 118 -12.19 3.46 -6.41
CA ASP A 118 -12.00 2.44 -5.38
C ASP A 118 -11.82 1.05 -6.02
N LYS A 119 -10.60 0.52 -5.95
CA LYS A 119 -10.17 -0.70 -6.63
C LYS A 119 -9.42 -1.66 -5.68
N LEU A 120 -9.63 -1.49 -4.38
CA LEU A 120 -8.94 -2.23 -3.33
C LEU A 120 -9.09 -3.74 -3.56
N ARG A 121 -7.94 -4.40 -3.69
CA ARG A 121 -7.80 -5.84 -3.87
C ARG A 121 -6.75 -6.37 -2.94
N THR A 122 -7.19 -7.14 -1.97
CA THR A 122 -6.31 -7.70 -0.95
C THR A 122 -6.74 -9.09 -0.54
N VAL A 123 -5.79 -9.89 -0.08
CA VAL A 123 -6.08 -11.16 0.60
C VAL A 123 -6.41 -10.96 2.08
N LEU A 124 -6.24 -9.73 2.61
CA LEU A 124 -6.40 -9.39 4.04
C LEU A 124 -7.80 -8.87 4.40
N TRP A 125 -8.85 -9.51 3.89
CA TRP A 125 -10.24 -9.09 4.14
C TRP A 125 -10.80 -9.51 5.51
N GLN A 126 -10.03 -10.21 6.36
CA GLN A 126 -10.54 -10.69 7.67
C GLN A 126 -11.02 -9.57 8.61
N TRP A 127 -10.63 -8.31 8.36
CA TRP A 127 -11.10 -7.15 9.14
C TRP A 127 -12.19 -6.33 8.45
N ALA A 128 -12.75 -6.76 7.32
CA ALA A 128 -13.84 -6.04 6.65
C ALA A 128 -14.99 -5.69 7.61
N ASP A 129 -15.52 -4.45 7.52
CA ASP A 129 -16.56 -3.87 8.39
C ASP A 129 -16.24 -3.81 9.90
N LYS A 130 -15.06 -4.28 10.34
CA LYS A 130 -14.63 -4.16 11.74
C LYS A 130 -14.34 -2.70 12.05
N SER A 131 -14.71 -2.28 13.26
CA SER A 131 -14.37 -0.95 13.77
C SER A 131 -12.86 -0.74 13.83
N LEU A 132 -12.44 0.49 13.53
CA LEU A 132 -11.10 0.96 13.80
C LEU A 132 -10.94 1.16 15.31
N THR A 133 -9.76 0.80 15.80
CA THR A 133 -9.33 1.08 17.17
C THR A 133 -9.02 2.57 17.31
N HIS A 134 -8.89 3.03 18.56
CA HIS A 134 -8.50 4.41 18.83
C HIS A 134 -7.13 4.75 18.22
N GLU A 135 -6.14 3.86 18.36
CA GLU A 135 -4.80 4.05 17.81
C GLU A 135 -4.81 4.14 16.27
N GLU A 136 -5.62 3.32 15.60
CA GLU A 136 -5.77 3.39 14.14
C GLU A 136 -6.40 4.71 13.68
N ILE A 137 -7.35 5.25 14.43
CA ILE A 137 -7.95 6.56 14.15
C ILE A 137 -6.93 7.68 14.37
N GLU A 138 -6.18 7.65 15.48
CA GLU A 138 -5.13 8.64 15.75
C GLU A 138 -4.04 8.62 14.67
N ARG A 139 -3.68 7.43 14.19
CA ARG A 139 -2.76 7.24 13.07
C ARG A 139 -3.28 7.87 11.78
N LEU A 140 -4.56 7.68 11.46
CA LEU A 140 -5.16 8.29 10.27
C LEU A 140 -5.27 9.81 10.37
N LEU A 141 -5.52 10.37 11.56
CA LEU A 141 -5.51 11.82 11.81
C LEU A 141 -4.12 12.42 11.59
N LEU A 142 -3.08 11.75 12.10
CA LEU A 142 -1.70 12.14 11.84
C LEU A 142 -1.40 12.07 10.34
N LEU A 143 -1.76 10.97 9.70
CA LEU A 143 -1.51 10.76 8.28
C LEU A 143 -2.20 11.82 7.42
N GLU A 144 -3.46 12.16 7.68
CA GLU A 144 -4.18 13.21 6.95
C GLU A 144 -3.40 14.52 6.97
N LYS A 145 -2.99 14.96 8.16
CA LYS A 145 -2.20 16.18 8.33
C LYS A 145 -0.87 16.10 7.57
N SER A 146 -0.15 15.00 7.71
CA SER A 146 1.16 14.80 7.08
C SER A 146 1.09 14.71 5.55
N VAL A 147 0.01 14.15 5.00
CA VAL A 147 -0.27 14.12 3.55
C VAL A 147 -0.51 15.54 3.03
N ILE A 148 -1.30 16.35 3.74
CA ILE A 148 -1.55 17.76 3.38
C ILE A 148 -0.25 18.56 3.38
N GLU A 149 0.55 18.41 4.43
CA GLU A 149 1.85 19.08 4.57
C GLU A 149 2.86 18.65 3.48
N SER A 150 2.75 17.41 2.99
CA SER A 150 3.63 16.83 1.96
C SER A 150 3.06 16.90 0.54
N SER A 151 2.00 17.69 0.32
CA SER A 151 1.26 17.78 -0.95
C SER A 151 2.17 18.03 -2.16
N VAL A 152 3.11 18.97 -2.07
CA VAL A 152 4.05 19.28 -3.16
C VAL A 152 4.84 18.05 -3.58
N GLN A 153 5.41 17.32 -2.61
CA GLN A 153 6.19 16.12 -2.88
C GLN A 153 5.34 14.98 -3.44
N LEU A 154 4.11 14.80 -2.93
CA LEU A 154 3.22 13.74 -3.40
C LEU A 154 2.74 14.00 -4.84
N LEU A 155 2.46 15.25 -5.19
CA LEU A 155 2.04 15.64 -6.55
C LEU A 155 3.17 15.53 -7.59
N GLU A 156 4.43 15.38 -7.17
CA GLU A 156 5.53 14.99 -8.07
C GLU A 156 5.53 13.48 -8.37
N LEU A 157 4.80 12.67 -7.59
CA LEU A 157 4.81 11.20 -7.66
C LEU A 157 3.50 10.62 -8.21
N ILE A 158 2.37 11.20 -7.84
CA ILE A 158 1.02 10.76 -8.23
C ILE A 158 0.23 11.92 -8.81
N SER A 159 -0.82 11.63 -9.58
CA SER A 159 -1.64 12.67 -10.20
C SER A 159 -2.45 13.48 -9.17
N GLU A 160 -2.97 14.64 -9.59
CA GLU A 160 -3.87 15.45 -8.75
C GLU A 160 -5.16 14.68 -8.37
N SER A 161 -5.67 13.83 -9.26
CA SER A 161 -6.86 13.03 -8.99
C SER A 161 -6.57 11.88 -8.03
N GLU A 162 -5.43 11.21 -8.17
CA GLU A 162 -4.96 10.18 -7.23
C GLU A 162 -4.72 10.76 -5.83
N TYR A 163 -4.11 11.94 -5.74
CA TYR A 163 -3.90 12.65 -4.47
C TYR A 163 -5.23 13.05 -3.81
N SER A 164 -6.16 13.60 -4.59
CA SER A 164 -7.50 13.96 -4.09
C SER A 164 -8.26 12.73 -3.58
N ALA A 165 -8.18 11.62 -4.32
CA ALA A 165 -8.79 10.35 -3.92
C ALA A 165 -8.13 9.75 -2.67
N LEU A 166 -6.82 9.86 -2.50
CA LEU A 166 -6.10 9.46 -1.28
C LEU A 166 -6.64 10.21 -0.05
N LEU A 167 -6.75 11.54 -0.11
CA LEU A 167 -7.32 12.33 0.98
C LEU A 167 -8.78 11.96 1.26
N ALA A 168 -9.58 11.76 0.21
CA ALA A 168 -10.97 11.35 0.35
C ALA A 168 -11.10 9.97 1.03
N ARG A 169 -10.23 9.01 0.71
CA ARG A 169 -10.17 7.69 1.36
C ARG A 169 -9.81 7.78 2.83
N ILE A 170 -8.79 8.56 3.19
CA ILE A 170 -8.41 8.78 4.59
C ILE A 170 -9.58 9.40 5.37
N ASN A 171 -10.21 10.43 4.80
CA ASN A 171 -11.39 11.06 5.39
C ASN A 171 -12.56 10.09 5.59
N ARG A 172 -12.84 9.25 4.58
CA ARG A 172 -13.89 8.21 4.69
C ARG A 172 -13.62 7.25 5.85
N LEU A 173 -12.38 6.77 5.99
CA LEU A 173 -11.98 5.91 7.11
C LEU A 173 -12.14 6.60 8.47
N LEU A 174 -11.84 7.89 8.57
CA LEU A 174 -12.00 8.69 9.80
C LEU A 174 -13.48 8.94 10.16
N VAL A 175 -14.34 9.13 9.15
CA VAL A 175 -15.78 9.34 9.33
C VAL A 175 -16.47 8.03 9.71
N GLU A 176 -16.24 6.97 8.94
CA GLU A 176 -16.91 5.68 9.13
C GLU A 176 -16.35 4.89 10.31
N LYS A 177 -15.06 5.09 10.63
CA LYS A 177 -14.32 4.41 11.71
C LYS A 177 -14.41 2.89 11.61
N LYS A 178 -14.39 2.40 10.38
CA LYS A 178 -14.39 0.98 10.04
C LYS A 178 -13.47 0.69 8.88
N PHE A 179 -13.04 -0.56 8.78
CA PHE A 179 -12.40 -1.08 7.57
C PHE A 179 -13.41 -1.14 6.42
N PRO A 180 -12.97 -0.90 5.17
CA PRO A 180 -13.83 -1.02 4.01
C PRO A 180 -14.31 -2.46 3.83
N THR A 181 -15.38 -2.61 3.07
CA THR A 181 -15.87 -3.93 2.61
C THR A 181 -15.50 -4.15 1.14
N PRO A 182 -15.39 -5.41 0.69
CA PRO A 182 -15.25 -5.74 -0.72
C PRO A 182 -16.27 -5.01 -1.60
N SER A 183 -15.80 -4.43 -2.71
CA SER A 183 -16.70 -3.84 -3.72
C SER A 183 -17.49 -4.94 -4.44
N ASP A 184 -18.77 -4.70 -4.71
CA ASP A 184 -19.60 -5.56 -5.57
C ASP A 184 -19.32 -5.32 -7.08
N GLU A 185 -18.68 -4.18 -7.41
CA GLU A 185 -18.45 -3.73 -8.79
C GLU A 185 -17.06 -4.08 -9.32
N TRP A 186 -16.14 -4.49 -8.44
CA TRP A 186 -14.74 -4.79 -8.77
C TRP A 186 -14.26 -6.05 -8.03
N PRO A 187 -13.48 -6.95 -8.66
CA PRO A 187 -13.03 -8.17 -7.99
C PRO A 187 -12.21 -7.81 -6.77
N ALA A 188 -12.60 -8.24 -5.57
CA ALA A 188 -11.94 -7.83 -4.32
C ALA A 188 -10.68 -8.64 -3.98
N VAL A 189 -10.46 -9.79 -4.62
CA VAL A 189 -9.28 -10.64 -4.40
C VAL A 189 -8.36 -10.53 -5.61
N PRO A 190 -7.04 -10.35 -5.42
CA PRO A 190 -6.10 -10.37 -6.53
C PRO A 190 -5.99 -11.74 -7.18
N TRP A 191 -5.64 -11.75 -8.47
CA TRP A 191 -5.49 -12.99 -9.23
C TRP A 191 -4.09 -13.09 -9.87
N PRO A 192 -3.36 -14.20 -9.66
CA PRO A 192 -3.64 -15.23 -8.66
C PRO A 192 -3.56 -14.66 -7.23
N PRO A 193 -4.17 -15.29 -6.22
CA PRO A 193 -4.13 -14.80 -4.84
C PRO A 193 -2.80 -15.08 -4.13
N PHE A 194 -1.99 -16.00 -4.66
CA PHE A 194 -0.70 -16.43 -4.12
C PHE A 194 0.45 -15.63 -4.71
#